data_AF-A0A2I0G182-F1
#
_entry.id   AF-A0A2I0G182-F1
#
_cell.length_a   1.000
_cell.length_b   1.000
_cell.length_c   1.000
_cell.angle_alpha   90.00
_cell.angle_beta   90.00
_cell.angle_gamma   90.00
#
_symmetry.space_group_name_H-M   'P 1'
#
loop_
_entity.id
_entity.type
_entity.pdbx_description
1 polymer ?
#
loop_
_entity_poly.entity_id
_entity_poly.type
_entity_poly.pdbx_seq_one_letter_code
_entity_poly.pdbx_strand_id
1 'polypeptide(L)'
;MDNVSVVTFSEIKHRLLDAGSAQLIECIQNTDFDEGNVLLFRGDSDISFLDIDITRCAESLGILTDAEIVWIIVDGNLTVSQWVGNSGEQTGANLIVLGDLIARNALFDNYLVDVTGNLRVSEVLWTDFYEAFVVVAGHTSASFLSTPYHHLLDFSWPQNFEPESLAEHCAAIPHEILDVESLSKIIALDCLDSESDENHIPLLPHNIRERLNQGLPVMCAEALAAESLYFTPEPDHSWVTIDTLLRIAQPHRFSDELEERSAPRFEFWAEDTLCRVTLSGEEDELHALRIVYLQNDTHAMLITIELNDGRSLLDKILRQPLISEWRMHFQVRRFHETRDEKWKKLTLQKITPGQHAFPVEYHRLIATGWHALLSGIATFDHANTLVMPEEIVELLALPIVQPYNDFYDEDKCGFWSGEMHCAFRQAGTLFEGRPQSAVLRVSREYTHCDGRELFEMFYFKINRDIEGKESVFISYKEDQESDAEQIPLSFLGGRLLTQARRALNIARKNLLEANRQLVEDGIPPDWADKFAIAHWRETGVMARISSVRYKQHVFPGNPRPLEDVCEQSMTLPPAEDEELPEGDEAGAKQQATE
;
A
#
# COMPACT_ATOMS: atom_id res chain seq x y z
N MET A 1 -41.00 9.31 -19.41
CA MET A 1 -40.61 8.42 -18.30
C MET A 1 -41.87 8.16 -17.51
N ASP A 2 -42.59 7.08 -17.80
CA ASP A 2 -43.88 6.77 -17.14
C ASP A 2 -43.69 6.07 -15.78
N ASN A 3 -42.43 5.86 -15.38
CA ASN A 3 -41.99 5.15 -14.19
C ASN A 3 -41.52 6.06 -13.05
N VAL A 4 -41.53 7.39 -13.23
CA VAL A 4 -41.07 8.35 -12.21
C VAL A 4 -42.24 9.22 -11.74
N SER A 5 -42.40 9.39 -10.43
CA SER A 5 -43.48 10.18 -9.83
C SER A 5 -43.05 10.85 -8.52
N VAL A 6 -43.61 12.01 -8.22
CA VAL A 6 -43.48 12.63 -6.90
C VAL A 6 -44.59 12.13 -5.97
N VAL A 7 -44.22 11.59 -4.82
CA VAL A 7 -45.13 11.08 -3.77
C VAL A 7 -44.72 11.63 -2.41
N THR A 8 -45.56 11.44 -1.38
CA THR A 8 -45.17 11.76 0.00
C THR A 8 -44.44 10.59 0.66
N PHE A 9 -43.53 10.86 1.59
CA PHE A 9 -42.77 9.82 2.28
C PHE A 9 -43.68 8.84 3.04
N SER A 10 -44.75 9.33 3.65
CA SER A 10 -45.73 8.47 4.33
C SER A 10 -46.34 7.37 3.45
N GLU A 11 -46.47 7.61 2.14
CA GLU A 11 -47.03 6.64 1.18
C GLU A 11 -46.11 5.44 0.94
N ILE A 12 -44.80 5.60 1.17
CA ILE A 12 -43.79 4.60 0.80
C ILE A 12 -42.93 4.13 1.97
N LYS A 13 -42.98 4.81 3.12
CA LYS A 13 -42.22 4.50 4.36
C LYS A 13 -42.24 3.03 4.76
N HIS A 14 -43.40 2.39 4.62
CA HIS A 14 -43.58 0.97 4.96
C HIS A 14 -42.65 0.04 4.16
N ARG A 15 -42.33 0.38 2.91
CA ARG A 15 -41.46 -0.43 2.05
C ARG A 15 -40.00 -0.33 2.46
N LEU A 16 -39.58 0.85 2.91
CA LEU A 16 -38.21 1.10 3.35
C LEU A 16 -37.90 0.39 4.67
N LEU A 17 -38.88 0.29 5.57
CA LEU A 17 -38.73 -0.45 6.84
C LEU A 17 -38.56 -1.96 6.64
N ASP A 18 -39.04 -2.51 5.53
CA ASP A 18 -38.96 -3.94 5.22
C ASP A 18 -37.67 -4.32 4.45
N ALA A 19 -37.05 -3.38 3.73
CA ALA A 19 -35.96 -3.64 2.79
C ALA A 19 -34.68 -2.82 3.01
N GLY A 20 -34.73 -1.76 3.84
CA GLY A 20 -33.63 -0.83 4.05
C GLY A 20 -32.54 -1.34 5.00
N SER A 21 -31.39 -0.67 4.98
CA SER A 21 -30.31 -0.92 5.95
C SER A 21 -30.72 -0.54 7.39
N ALA A 22 -30.00 -1.06 8.38
CA ALA A 22 -30.24 -0.72 9.78
C ALA A 22 -30.09 0.79 10.04
N GLN A 23 -29.11 1.43 9.40
CA GLN A 23 -28.86 2.86 9.47
C GLN A 23 -29.98 3.68 8.83
N LEU A 24 -30.50 3.25 7.67
CA LEU A 24 -31.68 3.87 7.06
C LEU A 24 -32.90 3.74 7.99
N ILE A 25 -33.12 2.58 8.59
CA ILE A 25 -34.21 2.36 9.55
C ILE A 25 -34.06 3.30 10.77
N GLU A 26 -32.85 3.45 11.30
CA GLU A 26 -32.56 4.37 12.41
C GLU A 26 -32.81 5.83 12.02
N CYS A 27 -32.35 6.26 10.83
CA CYS A 27 -32.62 7.59 10.29
C CYS A 27 -34.12 7.89 10.16
N ILE A 28 -34.88 6.93 9.61
CA ILE A 28 -36.34 7.03 9.45
C ILE A 28 -37.07 7.07 10.80
N GLN A 29 -36.56 6.36 11.82
CA GLN A 29 -37.19 6.30 13.14
C GLN A 29 -36.91 7.55 14.00
N ASN A 30 -35.74 8.17 13.82
CA ASN A 30 -35.30 9.29 14.64
C ASN A 30 -35.68 10.68 14.09
N THR A 31 -36.27 10.74 12.88
CA THR A 31 -36.62 12.00 12.22
C THR A 31 -38.04 11.96 11.64
N ASP A 32 -38.78 13.07 11.72
CA ASP A 32 -40.14 13.19 11.17
C ASP A 32 -40.11 13.65 9.71
N PHE A 33 -40.05 12.70 8.79
CA PHE A 33 -40.06 12.94 7.34
C PHE A 33 -41.42 12.68 6.69
N ASP A 34 -42.49 12.41 7.45
CA ASP A 34 -43.74 11.86 6.90
C ASP A 34 -44.40 12.75 5.82
N GLU A 35 -44.18 14.07 5.90
CA GLU A 35 -44.65 15.07 4.93
C GLU A 35 -43.64 15.39 3.81
N GLY A 36 -42.43 14.83 3.85
CA GLY A 36 -41.37 15.09 2.86
C GLY A 36 -41.72 14.55 1.47
N ASN A 37 -41.38 15.30 0.43
CA ASN A 37 -41.59 14.85 -0.95
C ASN A 37 -40.51 13.86 -1.38
N VAL A 38 -40.94 12.87 -2.14
CA VAL A 38 -40.12 11.76 -2.62
C VAL A 38 -40.23 11.68 -4.12
N LEU A 39 -39.08 11.62 -4.80
CA LEU A 39 -38.99 11.27 -6.20
C LEU A 39 -38.85 9.75 -6.32
N LEU A 40 -39.94 9.08 -6.68
CA LEU A 40 -40.03 7.62 -6.76
C LEU A 40 -39.86 7.13 -8.19
N PHE A 41 -38.84 6.30 -8.43
CA PHE A 41 -38.67 5.47 -9.61
C PHE A 41 -39.25 4.08 -9.35
N ARG A 42 -40.17 3.63 -10.21
CA ARG A 42 -40.80 2.31 -10.11
C ARG A 42 -40.10 1.33 -11.03
N GLY A 43 -39.49 0.30 -10.45
CA GLY A 43 -38.73 -0.70 -11.20
C GLY A 43 -37.37 -0.18 -11.68
N ASP A 44 -36.72 -1.00 -12.49
CA ASP A 44 -35.41 -0.70 -13.07
C ASP A 44 -35.44 0.56 -13.93
N SER A 45 -34.40 1.38 -13.79
CA SER A 45 -34.33 2.70 -14.42
C SER A 45 -32.95 2.95 -15.04
N ASP A 46 -32.97 3.34 -16.31
CA ASP A 46 -31.77 3.75 -17.05
C ASP A 46 -31.86 5.24 -17.39
N ILE A 47 -30.95 6.04 -16.86
CA ILE A 47 -30.92 7.50 -17.02
C ILE A 47 -29.52 8.00 -17.40
N SER A 48 -29.48 9.19 -18.01
CA SER A 48 -28.21 9.75 -18.48
C SER A 48 -27.34 10.29 -17.34
N PHE A 49 -27.92 11.10 -16.47
CA PHE A 49 -27.33 11.65 -15.25
C PHE A 49 -28.44 11.77 -14.19
N LEU A 50 -28.05 11.85 -12.93
CA LEU A 50 -28.96 12.10 -11.81
C LEU A 50 -28.35 13.15 -10.87
N ASP A 51 -28.87 14.37 -10.97
CA ASP A 51 -28.54 15.43 -10.01
C ASP A 51 -29.42 15.24 -8.78
N ILE A 52 -28.83 15.07 -7.61
CA ILE A 52 -29.56 14.85 -6.36
C ILE A 52 -29.66 16.10 -5.50
N ASP A 53 -29.34 17.27 -6.05
CA ASP A 53 -29.72 18.55 -5.43
C ASP A 53 -31.25 18.60 -5.20
N ILE A 54 -31.65 18.91 -3.95
CA ILE A 54 -33.04 18.93 -3.49
C ILE A 54 -33.96 19.83 -4.35
N THR A 55 -33.37 20.85 -4.99
CA THR A 55 -34.07 21.83 -5.82
C THR A 55 -34.05 21.50 -7.31
N ARG A 56 -33.10 20.66 -7.76
CA ARG A 56 -32.86 20.41 -9.20
C ARG A 56 -33.13 18.98 -9.63
N CYS A 57 -33.27 18.04 -8.70
CA CYS A 57 -33.38 16.62 -9.04
C CYS A 57 -34.60 16.28 -9.91
N ALA A 58 -35.77 16.85 -9.61
CA ALA A 58 -36.95 16.67 -10.45
C ALA A 58 -36.80 17.35 -11.82
N GLU A 59 -36.23 18.56 -11.86
CA GLU A 59 -35.98 19.31 -13.09
C GLU A 59 -34.98 18.58 -14.01
N SER A 60 -33.97 17.92 -13.43
CA SER A 60 -32.97 17.13 -14.16
C SER A 60 -33.59 16.01 -14.99
N LEU A 61 -34.77 15.52 -14.57
CA LEU A 61 -35.55 14.49 -15.25
C LEU A 61 -36.69 15.06 -16.11
N GLY A 62 -36.78 16.38 -16.22
CA GLY A 62 -37.85 17.08 -16.95
C GLY A 62 -39.20 17.10 -16.21
N ILE A 63 -39.20 16.88 -14.90
CA ILE A 63 -40.40 16.94 -14.05
C ILE A 63 -40.53 18.35 -13.48
N LEU A 64 -41.60 19.05 -13.86
CA LEU A 64 -41.92 20.38 -13.34
C LEU A 64 -42.65 20.23 -12.00
N THR A 65 -41.99 20.62 -10.91
CA THR A 65 -42.56 20.63 -9.55
C THR A 65 -41.94 21.77 -8.75
N ASP A 66 -42.74 22.42 -7.90
CA ASP A 66 -42.26 23.44 -6.96
C ASP A 66 -41.88 22.81 -5.59
N ALA A 67 -41.91 21.49 -5.50
CA ALA A 67 -41.72 20.72 -4.28
C ALA A 67 -40.24 20.39 -4.04
N GLU A 68 -39.72 20.72 -2.87
CA GLU A 68 -38.40 20.27 -2.42
C GLU A 68 -38.42 18.75 -2.19
N ILE A 69 -37.54 18.03 -2.90
CA ILE A 69 -37.48 16.56 -2.88
C ILE A 69 -36.45 16.10 -1.86
N VAL A 70 -36.90 15.66 -0.69
CA VAL A 70 -36.00 15.24 0.41
C VAL A 70 -35.44 13.83 0.17
N TRP A 71 -36.14 13.01 -0.63
CA TRP A 71 -35.76 11.63 -0.90
C TRP A 71 -35.89 11.28 -2.39
N ILE A 72 -34.93 10.52 -2.90
CA ILE A 72 -34.97 9.87 -4.20
C ILE A 72 -34.92 8.37 -3.97
N ILE A 73 -35.93 7.65 -4.47
CA ILE A 73 -36.08 6.22 -4.18
C ILE A 73 -36.27 5.46 -5.47
N VAL A 74 -35.43 4.46 -5.68
CA VAL A 74 -35.50 3.54 -6.80
C VAL A 74 -35.95 2.17 -6.31
N ASP A 75 -37.17 1.79 -6.68
CA ASP A 75 -37.78 0.49 -6.39
C ASP A 75 -37.32 -0.55 -7.43
N GLY A 76 -36.00 -0.73 -7.57
CA GLY A 76 -35.34 -1.55 -8.59
C GLY A 76 -33.87 -1.16 -8.79
N ASN A 77 -33.28 -1.60 -9.90
CA ASN A 77 -31.90 -1.24 -10.27
C ASN A 77 -31.83 0.17 -10.87
N LEU A 78 -30.72 0.88 -10.64
CA LEU A 78 -30.44 2.19 -11.21
C LEU A 78 -29.16 2.14 -12.05
N THR A 79 -29.28 2.42 -13.36
CA THR A 79 -28.13 2.64 -14.25
C THR A 79 -28.04 4.12 -14.62
N VAL A 80 -26.89 4.75 -14.34
CA VAL A 80 -26.60 6.14 -14.66
C VAL A 80 -25.38 6.23 -15.58
N SER A 81 -25.62 6.55 -16.85
CA SER A 81 -24.56 6.43 -17.88
C SER A 81 -23.42 7.45 -17.77
N GLN A 82 -23.64 8.58 -17.09
CA GLN A 82 -22.64 9.66 -16.96
C GLN A 82 -22.22 9.88 -15.51
N TRP A 83 -23.11 10.43 -14.68
CA TRP A 83 -22.81 10.68 -13.28
C TRP A 83 -24.07 10.78 -12.41
N VAL A 84 -23.94 10.38 -11.16
CA VAL A 84 -24.91 10.60 -10.09
C VAL A 84 -24.24 11.41 -8.98
N GLY A 85 -24.93 12.39 -8.42
CA GLY A 85 -24.38 13.19 -7.33
C GLY A 85 -25.01 14.56 -7.21
N ASN A 86 -24.38 15.44 -6.45
CA ASN A 86 -24.87 16.79 -6.23
C ASN A 86 -24.14 17.81 -7.11
N SER A 87 -24.87 18.56 -7.94
CA SER A 87 -24.27 19.62 -8.76
C SER A 87 -24.02 20.93 -7.99
N GLY A 88 -24.63 21.10 -6.82
CA GLY A 88 -24.58 22.30 -6.00
C GLY A 88 -23.68 22.20 -4.76
N GLU A 89 -23.45 23.33 -4.10
CA GLU A 89 -22.77 23.42 -2.80
C GLU A 89 -23.75 23.27 -1.61
N GLN A 90 -25.05 23.05 -1.88
CA GLN A 90 -26.10 22.95 -0.86
C GLN A 90 -26.47 21.49 -0.56
N THR A 91 -27.31 21.26 0.46
CA THR A 91 -27.78 19.94 0.88
C THR A 91 -28.47 19.18 -0.26
N GLY A 92 -28.02 17.95 -0.53
CA GLY A 92 -28.68 17.06 -1.48
C GLY A 92 -29.83 16.26 -0.85
N ALA A 93 -30.65 15.66 -1.69
CA ALA A 93 -31.65 14.67 -1.32
C ALA A 93 -30.98 13.35 -0.94
N ASN A 94 -31.59 12.62 0.00
CA ASN A 94 -31.15 11.26 0.31
C ASN A 94 -31.49 10.32 -0.85
N LEU A 95 -30.58 9.42 -1.22
CA LEU A 95 -30.75 8.46 -2.32
C LEU A 95 -30.89 7.05 -1.77
N ILE A 96 -31.94 6.32 -2.16
CA ILE A 96 -32.12 4.91 -1.83
C ILE A 96 -32.33 4.12 -3.11
N VAL A 97 -31.56 3.06 -3.30
CA VAL A 97 -31.68 2.12 -4.42
C VAL A 97 -31.94 0.72 -3.86
N LEU A 98 -33.14 0.20 -4.06
CA LEU A 98 -33.57 -1.14 -3.59
C LEU A 98 -33.04 -2.29 -4.48
N GLY A 99 -31.95 -2.06 -5.19
CA GLY A 99 -31.31 -2.96 -6.16
C GLY A 99 -29.85 -2.56 -6.38
N ASP A 100 -29.31 -2.88 -7.56
CA ASP A 100 -27.95 -2.50 -7.95
C ASP A 100 -27.91 -1.04 -8.43
N LEU A 101 -26.83 -0.31 -8.08
CA LEU A 101 -26.50 1.01 -8.61
C LEU A 101 -25.26 0.90 -9.50
N ILE A 102 -25.43 1.17 -10.80
CA ILE A 102 -24.35 1.21 -11.78
C ILE A 102 -24.21 2.65 -12.27
N ALA A 103 -23.05 3.26 -12.08
CA ALA A 103 -22.76 4.60 -12.54
C ALA A 103 -21.40 4.68 -13.25
N ARG A 104 -21.24 5.64 -14.16
CA ARG A 104 -19.90 5.95 -14.68
C ARG A 104 -19.09 6.75 -13.66
N ASN A 105 -19.68 7.78 -13.09
CA ASN A 105 -19.11 8.57 -11.98
C ASN A 105 -20.15 8.74 -10.85
N ALA A 106 -19.71 8.77 -9.61
CA ALA A 106 -20.55 8.98 -8.44
C ALA A 106 -19.90 10.02 -7.50
N LEU A 107 -20.61 11.11 -7.22
CA LEU A 107 -20.17 12.20 -6.35
C LEU A 107 -21.16 12.34 -5.18
N PHE A 108 -20.88 11.69 -4.05
CA PHE A 108 -21.79 11.61 -2.91
C PHE A 108 -21.36 12.54 -1.76
N ASP A 109 -21.99 13.72 -1.67
CA ASP A 109 -21.62 14.76 -0.68
C ASP A 109 -22.83 15.23 0.16
N ASN A 110 -22.77 15.13 1.49
CA ASN A 110 -23.77 15.65 2.45
C ASN A 110 -25.18 15.00 2.45
N TYR A 111 -25.29 13.68 2.31
CA TYR A 111 -26.57 12.96 2.46
C TYR A 111 -26.38 11.45 2.65
N LEU A 112 -27.48 10.77 3.00
CA LEU A 112 -27.56 9.31 3.03
C LEU A 112 -27.72 8.76 1.61
N VAL A 113 -26.84 7.83 1.23
CA VAL A 113 -26.96 6.97 0.06
C VAL A 113 -27.05 5.52 0.54
N ASP A 114 -28.18 4.86 0.31
CA ASP A 114 -28.39 3.45 0.67
C ASP A 114 -28.61 2.61 -0.59
N VAL A 115 -27.76 1.62 -0.83
CA VAL A 115 -27.84 0.68 -1.94
C VAL A 115 -27.98 -0.74 -1.37
N THR A 116 -29.15 -1.35 -1.56
CA THR A 116 -29.41 -2.71 -1.02
C THR A 116 -28.79 -3.82 -1.88
N GLY A 117 -28.36 -3.50 -3.11
CA GLY A 117 -27.61 -4.37 -4.01
C GLY A 117 -26.13 -4.01 -4.09
N ASN A 118 -25.54 -4.18 -5.27
CA ASN A 118 -24.15 -3.84 -5.56
C ASN A 118 -24.01 -2.39 -6.04
N LEU A 119 -22.90 -1.74 -5.68
CA LEU A 119 -22.49 -0.44 -6.21
C LEU A 119 -21.33 -0.63 -7.20
N ARG A 120 -21.53 -0.29 -8.48
CA ARG A 120 -20.47 -0.33 -9.49
C ARG A 120 -20.27 1.03 -10.11
N VAL A 121 -19.09 1.59 -9.90
CA VAL A 121 -18.67 2.87 -10.47
C VAL A 121 -17.52 2.61 -11.43
N SER A 122 -17.66 2.96 -12.70
CA SER A 122 -16.62 2.61 -13.69
C SER A 122 -15.44 3.60 -13.76
N GLU A 123 -15.56 4.78 -13.16
CA GLU A 123 -14.49 5.78 -13.10
C GLU A 123 -14.34 6.27 -11.65
N VAL A 124 -14.89 7.45 -11.32
CA VAL A 124 -14.67 8.12 -10.02
C VAL A 124 -15.83 7.88 -9.07
N LEU A 125 -15.54 7.29 -7.91
CA LEU A 125 -16.38 7.35 -6.70
C LEU A 125 -15.74 8.35 -5.72
N TRP A 126 -16.43 9.45 -5.49
CA TRP A 126 -15.99 10.50 -4.60
C TRP A 126 -17.02 10.72 -3.51
N THR A 127 -16.57 10.82 -2.26
CA THR A 127 -17.41 11.17 -1.13
C THR A 127 -16.72 12.26 -0.35
N ASP A 128 -17.24 13.48 -0.34
CA ASP A 128 -16.67 14.59 0.43
C ASP A 128 -17.66 15.06 1.51
N PHE A 129 -17.09 15.60 2.59
CA PHE A 129 -17.73 16.13 3.79
C PHE A 129 -18.07 15.19 4.95
N TYR A 130 -17.98 15.79 6.15
CA TYR A 130 -18.15 15.27 7.50
C TYR A 130 -19.46 14.52 7.81
N GLU A 131 -20.44 14.46 6.90
CA GLU A 131 -21.79 13.94 7.18
C GLU A 131 -22.41 13.09 6.05
N ALA A 132 -21.70 12.80 4.96
CA ALA A 132 -22.20 11.88 3.93
C ALA A 132 -22.15 10.44 4.45
N PHE A 133 -23.28 9.71 4.42
CA PHE A 133 -23.34 8.30 4.82
C PHE A 133 -23.65 7.46 3.58
N VAL A 134 -22.69 6.67 3.10
CA VAL A 134 -22.94 5.71 2.00
C VAL A 134 -22.93 4.30 2.57
N VAL A 135 -24.08 3.63 2.45
CA VAL A 135 -24.30 2.26 2.90
C VAL A 135 -24.56 1.38 1.69
N VAL A 136 -23.77 0.33 1.52
CA VAL A 136 -23.94 -0.64 0.43
C VAL A 136 -24.00 -2.04 1.03
N ALA A 137 -25.10 -2.76 0.79
CA ALA A 137 -25.28 -4.11 1.31
C ALA A 137 -24.54 -5.18 0.47
N GLY A 138 -24.37 -4.94 -0.83
CA GLY A 138 -23.65 -5.81 -1.76
C GLY A 138 -22.17 -5.47 -1.94
N HIS A 139 -21.63 -5.80 -3.12
CA HIS A 139 -20.24 -5.49 -3.49
C HIS A 139 -20.12 -4.06 -4.00
N THR A 140 -19.01 -3.39 -3.67
CA THR A 140 -18.65 -2.07 -4.19
C THR A 140 -17.41 -2.16 -5.06
N SER A 141 -17.42 -1.51 -6.22
CA SER A 141 -16.24 -1.40 -7.10
C SER A 141 -16.14 0.00 -7.70
N ALA A 142 -14.92 0.53 -7.75
CA ALA A 142 -14.58 1.80 -8.38
C ALA A 142 -13.15 1.76 -8.94
N SER A 143 -12.89 2.44 -10.07
CA SER A 143 -11.52 2.60 -10.57
C SER A 143 -10.72 3.58 -9.72
N PHE A 144 -11.33 4.70 -9.34
CA PHE A 144 -10.75 5.68 -8.43
C PHE A 144 -11.73 5.99 -7.29
N LEU A 145 -11.27 5.85 -6.06
CA LEU A 145 -12.02 6.20 -4.84
C LEU A 145 -11.33 7.35 -4.12
N SER A 146 -12.05 8.40 -3.73
CA SER A 146 -11.53 9.47 -2.86
C SER A 146 -12.50 9.80 -1.72
N THR A 147 -12.04 9.66 -0.48
CA THR A 147 -12.90 9.77 0.72
C THR A 147 -12.15 10.47 1.88
N PRO A 148 -12.15 11.80 2.01
CA PRO A 148 -11.23 12.53 2.90
C PRO A 148 -11.43 12.28 4.41
N TYR A 149 -12.46 11.54 4.83
CA TYR A 149 -12.71 11.23 6.24
C TYR A 149 -12.94 9.72 6.48
N HIS A 150 -12.18 9.18 7.44
CA HIS A 150 -12.09 7.76 7.80
C HIS A 150 -13.37 7.12 8.40
N HIS A 151 -14.47 7.84 8.57
CA HIS A 151 -15.51 7.44 9.53
C HIS A 151 -16.90 7.11 8.95
N LEU A 152 -17.12 7.15 7.63
CA LEU A 152 -18.49 7.25 7.10
C LEU A 152 -18.85 6.36 5.90
N LEU A 153 -18.01 5.38 5.59
CA LEU A 153 -18.37 4.30 4.66
C LEU A 153 -18.58 3.00 5.44
N ASP A 154 -19.84 2.68 5.74
CA ASP A 154 -20.20 1.35 6.26
C ASP A 154 -20.42 0.42 5.07
N PHE A 155 -19.32 -0.06 4.48
CA PHE A 155 -19.36 -1.33 3.76
C PHE A 155 -19.53 -2.37 4.86
N SER A 156 -20.77 -2.77 5.11
CA SER A 156 -21.13 -3.67 6.22
C SER A 156 -20.33 -4.99 6.29
N TRP A 157 -19.44 -5.27 5.32
CA TRP A 157 -18.36 -6.26 5.42
C TRP A 157 -17.06 -5.81 4.70
N PRO A 158 -15.87 -5.85 5.33
CA PRO A 158 -14.57 -5.48 4.73
C PRO A 158 -14.09 -6.39 3.57
N GLN A 159 -14.90 -7.35 3.11
CA GLN A 159 -14.57 -8.29 2.02
C GLN A 159 -15.19 -7.91 0.66
N ASN A 160 -15.94 -6.81 0.58
CA ASN A 160 -16.80 -6.50 -0.57
C ASN A 160 -16.29 -5.37 -1.47
N PHE A 161 -15.07 -4.88 -1.26
CA PHE A 161 -14.45 -3.85 -2.11
C PHE A 161 -13.25 -4.43 -2.86
N GLU A 162 -13.34 -4.51 -4.19
CA GLU A 162 -12.18 -4.74 -5.07
C GLU A 162 -11.80 -3.39 -5.71
N PRO A 163 -10.65 -2.78 -5.33
CA PRO A 163 -10.11 -1.66 -6.09
C PRO A 163 -9.58 -2.19 -7.42
N GLU A 164 -10.14 -1.73 -8.54
CA GLU A 164 -9.54 -2.03 -9.85
C GLU A 164 -8.28 -1.18 -10.12
N SER A 165 -8.09 -0.01 -9.48
CA SER A 165 -6.85 0.77 -9.70
C SER A 165 -6.31 1.68 -8.58
N LEU A 166 -7.12 2.44 -7.82
CA LEU A 166 -6.56 3.41 -6.85
C LEU A 166 -7.57 3.84 -5.79
N ALA A 167 -7.14 4.04 -4.54
CA ALA A 167 -7.97 4.69 -3.54
C ALA A 167 -7.18 5.70 -2.69
N GLU A 168 -7.81 6.83 -2.46
CA GLU A 168 -7.40 7.91 -1.58
C GLU A 168 -8.34 7.93 -0.37
N HIS A 169 -7.77 7.72 0.83
CA HIS A 169 -8.42 7.84 2.15
C HIS A 169 -9.58 6.88 2.49
N CYS A 170 -9.63 5.67 1.91
CA CYS A 170 -10.59 4.67 2.37
C CYS A 170 -10.09 3.93 3.62
N ALA A 171 -10.85 3.90 4.70
CA ALA A 171 -10.56 3.07 5.87
C ALA A 171 -10.51 1.57 5.58
N ALA A 172 -10.80 1.08 4.37
CA ALA A 172 -10.59 -0.33 3.99
C ALA A 172 -9.34 -0.54 3.11
N ILE A 173 -8.63 0.52 2.73
CA ILE A 173 -7.56 0.48 1.72
C ILE A 173 -6.36 1.29 2.23
N PRO A 174 -5.16 0.69 2.34
CA PRO A 174 -3.96 1.39 2.79
C PRO A 174 -3.76 2.72 2.03
N HIS A 175 -3.50 3.80 2.77
CA HIS A 175 -3.26 5.15 2.22
C HIS A 175 -2.27 5.06 1.06
N GLU A 176 -2.67 5.46 -0.14
CA GLU A 176 -1.71 5.52 -1.25
C GLU A 176 -0.85 6.77 -1.17
N ILE A 177 0.44 6.59 -1.43
CA ILE A 177 1.37 7.69 -1.64
C ILE A 177 1.06 8.26 -3.03
N LEU A 178 0.56 9.48 -3.09
CA LEU A 178 0.14 10.15 -4.33
C LEU A 178 0.67 11.57 -4.36
N ASP A 179 1.47 11.91 -5.38
CA ASP A 179 1.90 13.30 -5.66
C ASP A 179 1.17 13.87 -6.89
N VAL A 180 1.32 15.17 -7.16
CA VAL A 180 0.56 15.87 -8.21
C VAL A 180 0.88 15.27 -9.56
N GLU A 181 2.15 14.90 -9.77
CA GLU A 181 2.57 14.28 -11.02
C GLU A 181 1.92 12.90 -11.21
N SER A 182 1.87 12.07 -10.17
CA SER A 182 1.26 10.73 -10.20
C SER A 182 -0.26 10.83 -10.33
N LEU A 183 -0.91 11.73 -9.61
CA LEU A 183 -2.33 12.01 -9.73
C LEU A 183 -2.68 12.58 -11.10
N SER A 184 -1.86 13.45 -11.68
CA SER A 184 -2.12 14.05 -13.01
C SER A 184 -2.13 13.02 -14.15
N LYS A 185 -1.50 11.85 -13.93
CA LYS A 185 -1.56 10.71 -14.87
C LYS A 185 -2.90 9.97 -14.78
N ILE A 186 -3.65 10.15 -13.71
CA ILE A 186 -4.87 9.42 -13.37
C ILE A 186 -6.11 10.32 -13.46
N ILE A 187 -6.01 11.53 -12.93
CA ILE A 187 -7.04 12.56 -12.84
C ILE A 187 -6.60 13.76 -13.67
N ALA A 188 -7.56 14.40 -14.33
CA ALA A 188 -7.30 15.61 -15.11
C ALA A 188 -6.66 16.70 -14.23
N LEU A 189 -5.60 17.35 -14.73
CA LEU A 189 -4.78 18.29 -13.94
C LEU A 189 -5.58 19.47 -13.39
N ASP A 190 -6.62 19.92 -14.09
CA ASP A 190 -7.52 20.98 -13.63
C ASP A 190 -8.42 20.54 -12.47
N CYS A 191 -8.55 19.25 -12.20
CA CYS A 191 -9.24 18.72 -11.02
C CYS A 191 -8.32 18.57 -9.81
N LEU A 192 -7.04 18.93 -9.90
CA LEU A 192 -6.07 18.82 -8.82
C LEU A 192 -5.69 20.20 -8.31
N ASP A 193 -5.58 20.35 -6.99
CA ASP A 193 -4.97 21.56 -6.41
C ASP A 193 -3.44 21.48 -6.50
N SER A 194 -2.89 22.00 -7.60
CA SER A 194 -1.44 22.05 -7.81
C SER A 194 -0.70 23.03 -6.90
N GLU A 195 -1.42 23.89 -6.17
CA GLU A 195 -0.86 24.90 -5.27
C GLU A 195 -0.88 24.44 -3.80
N SER A 196 -1.36 23.22 -3.50
CA SER A 196 -1.28 22.64 -2.15
C SER A 196 0.19 22.42 -1.76
N ASP A 197 0.59 23.03 -0.64
CA ASP A 197 1.89 22.82 0.01
C ASP A 197 1.92 21.51 0.84
N GLU A 198 0.77 20.83 0.97
CA GLU A 198 0.63 19.56 1.68
C GLU A 198 0.91 18.38 0.74
N ASN A 199 1.42 17.25 1.24
CA ASN A 199 1.60 16.06 0.42
C ASN A 199 0.26 15.36 0.13
N HIS A 200 -0.83 15.86 0.70
CA HIS A 200 -2.19 15.60 0.27
C HIS A 200 -2.60 16.63 -0.79
N ILE A 201 -2.96 16.15 -1.97
CA ILE A 201 -3.35 17.01 -3.09
C ILE A 201 -4.86 16.94 -3.17
N PRO A 202 -5.57 17.94 -2.64
CA PRO A 202 -7.01 17.91 -2.65
C PRO A 202 -7.49 17.92 -4.10
N LEU A 203 -8.45 17.04 -4.36
CA LEU A 203 -9.27 17.14 -5.55
C LEU A 203 -10.08 18.44 -5.46
N LEU A 204 -10.22 19.16 -6.57
CA LEU A 204 -11.02 20.37 -6.68
C LEU A 204 -12.47 20.01 -7.03
N PRO A 205 -13.41 20.02 -6.06
CA PRO A 205 -14.78 19.53 -6.27
C PRO A 205 -15.51 20.27 -7.39
N HIS A 206 -15.34 21.58 -7.39
CA HIS A 206 -15.95 22.47 -8.37
C HIS A 206 -15.55 22.09 -9.80
N ASN A 207 -14.26 21.80 -10.01
CA ASN A 207 -13.72 21.50 -11.33
C ASN A 207 -14.11 20.09 -11.79
N ILE A 208 -14.16 19.11 -10.88
CA ILE A 208 -14.71 17.77 -11.16
C ILE A 208 -16.16 17.89 -11.63
N ARG A 209 -17.01 18.59 -10.86
CA ARG A 209 -18.43 18.81 -11.21
C ARG A 209 -18.59 19.54 -12.53
N GLU A 210 -17.79 20.57 -12.79
CA GLU A 210 -17.83 21.32 -14.05
C GLU A 210 -17.51 20.41 -15.25
N ARG A 211 -16.47 19.58 -15.16
CA ARG A 211 -16.10 18.64 -16.23
C ARG A 211 -17.21 17.63 -16.49
N LEU A 212 -17.77 17.02 -15.44
CA LEU A 212 -18.86 16.05 -15.59
C LEU A 212 -20.11 16.69 -16.21
N ASN A 213 -20.46 17.92 -15.83
CA ASN A 213 -21.56 18.68 -16.45
C ASN A 213 -21.33 18.98 -17.93
N GLN A 214 -20.07 19.13 -18.35
CA GLN A 214 -19.69 19.31 -19.75
C GLN A 214 -19.54 17.98 -20.52
N GLY A 215 -19.71 16.83 -19.85
CA GLY A 215 -19.48 15.51 -20.43
C GLY A 215 -18.00 15.21 -20.69
N LEU A 216 -17.08 15.96 -20.07
CA LEU A 216 -15.65 15.74 -20.14
C LEU A 216 -15.21 14.67 -19.12
N PRO A 217 -14.24 13.82 -19.46
CA PRO A 217 -13.74 12.82 -18.52
C PRO A 217 -12.95 13.48 -17.39
N VAL A 218 -13.11 12.94 -16.18
CA VAL A 218 -12.30 13.29 -15.00
C VAL A 218 -11.04 12.42 -14.95
N MET A 219 -11.16 11.14 -15.30
CA MET A 219 -10.00 10.25 -15.42
C MET A 219 -9.27 10.37 -16.77
N CYS A 220 -7.95 10.27 -16.73
CA CYS A 220 -7.09 10.16 -17.90
C CYS A 220 -7.18 8.74 -18.50
N ALA A 221 -7.43 8.63 -19.81
CA ALA A 221 -7.68 7.34 -20.47
C ALA A 221 -6.51 6.34 -20.36
N GLU A 222 -5.30 6.84 -20.18
CA GLU A 222 -4.07 6.04 -20.01
C GLU A 222 -4.02 5.33 -18.65
N ALA A 223 -4.62 5.90 -17.60
CA ALA A 223 -4.68 5.28 -16.27
C ALA A 223 -5.71 4.14 -16.19
N LEU A 224 -6.80 4.22 -16.95
CA LEU A 224 -7.78 3.12 -17.07
C LEU A 224 -7.17 1.88 -17.78
N ALA A 225 -6.04 2.04 -18.47
CA ALA A 225 -5.33 1.00 -19.19
C ALA A 225 -4.07 0.49 -18.46
N ALA A 226 -3.75 1.01 -17.28
CA ALA A 226 -2.54 0.64 -16.55
C ALA A 226 -2.64 -0.81 -16.04
N GLU A 227 -1.87 -1.71 -16.67
CA GLU A 227 -1.78 -3.12 -16.26
C GLU A 227 -1.26 -3.25 -14.82
N SER A 228 -1.88 -4.16 -14.07
CA SER A 228 -1.39 -4.55 -12.75
C SER A 228 0.02 -5.11 -12.87
N LEU A 229 0.94 -4.71 -11.98
CA LEU A 229 2.33 -5.17 -11.95
C LEU A 229 2.48 -6.63 -11.45
N TYR A 230 1.49 -7.49 -11.70
CA TYR A 230 1.60 -8.93 -11.52
C TYR A 230 2.10 -9.55 -12.82
N PHE A 231 3.39 -9.89 -12.86
CA PHE A 231 3.93 -10.60 -13.99
C PHE A 231 3.46 -12.06 -13.97
N THR A 232 2.66 -12.46 -14.96
CA THR A 232 2.27 -13.86 -15.13
C THR A 232 3.31 -14.54 -16.03
N PRO A 233 4.07 -15.54 -15.54
CA PRO A 233 5.03 -16.25 -16.37
C PRO A 233 4.33 -16.96 -17.55
N GLU A 234 5.02 -17.04 -18.70
CA GLU A 234 4.47 -17.68 -19.90
C GLU A 234 4.05 -19.15 -19.63
N PRO A 235 2.94 -19.63 -20.21
CA PRO A 235 2.38 -20.97 -19.93
C PRO A 235 3.36 -22.14 -20.14
N ASP A 236 4.30 -21.97 -21.07
CA ASP A 236 5.31 -22.98 -21.44
C ASP A 236 6.38 -23.20 -20.34
N HIS A 237 6.40 -22.37 -19.29
CA HIS A 237 7.32 -22.47 -18.15
C HIS A 237 6.70 -23.07 -16.88
N SER A 238 5.45 -23.55 -16.96
CA SER A 238 4.69 -24.12 -15.83
C SER A 238 5.28 -25.39 -15.21
N TRP A 239 6.31 -25.99 -15.82
CA TRP A 239 7.01 -27.16 -15.29
C TRP A 239 8.51 -26.95 -15.08
N VAL A 240 9.06 -27.66 -14.09
CA VAL A 240 10.48 -27.65 -13.75
C VAL A 240 11.29 -28.36 -14.83
N THR A 241 12.23 -27.66 -15.45
CA THR A 241 13.17 -28.20 -16.45
C THR A 241 14.58 -27.70 -16.17
N ILE A 242 15.59 -28.31 -16.80
CA ILE A 242 16.98 -27.84 -16.64
C ILE A 242 17.10 -26.42 -17.20
N ASP A 243 16.50 -26.15 -18.36
CA ASP A 243 16.54 -24.83 -19.00
C ASP A 243 15.95 -23.76 -18.09
N THR A 244 14.77 -24.01 -17.51
CA THR A 244 14.10 -23.06 -16.62
C THR A 244 14.86 -22.86 -15.30
N LEU A 245 15.49 -23.91 -14.76
CA LEU A 245 16.39 -23.76 -13.58
C LEU A 245 17.64 -22.93 -13.88
N LEU A 246 18.27 -23.12 -15.05
CA LEU A 246 19.42 -22.33 -15.46
C LEU A 246 19.04 -20.86 -15.66
N ARG A 247 17.84 -20.60 -16.21
CA ARG A 247 17.31 -19.24 -16.34
C ARG A 247 17.11 -18.59 -14.99
N ILE A 248 16.44 -19.26 -14.04
CA ILE A 248 16.19 -18.70 -12.70
C ILE A 248 17.50 -18.40 -11.97
N ALA A 249 18.48 -19.30 -12.10
CA ALA A 249 19.73 -19.22 -11.37
C ALA A 249 20.86 -18.51 -12.16
N GLN A 250 20.50 -17.44 -12.87
CA GLN A 250 21.46 -16.55 -13.54
C GLN A 250 22.27 -15.74 -12.51
N PRO A 251 23.60 -15.62 -12.68
CA PRO A 251 24.49 -14.95 -11.72
C PRO A 251 24.08 -13.54 -11.28
N HIS A 252 23.62 -12.68 -12.18
CA HIS A 252 23.23 -11.30 -11.85
C HIS A 252 22.07 -11.15 -10.85
N ARG A 253 21.38 -12.25 -10.49
CA ARG A 253 20.31 -12.23 -9.46
C ARG A 253 20.82 -12.50 -8.05
N PHE A 254 22.11 -12.77 -7.90
CA PHE A 254 22.72 -13.13 -6.63
C PHE A 254 23.62 -12.01 -6.15
N SER A 255 23.36 -11.50 -4.95
CA SER A 255 24.24 -10.54 -4.29
C SER A 255 25.61 -11.14 -4.02
N ASP A 256 26.66 -10.34 -4.20
CA ASP A 256 28.03 -10.62 -3.79
C ASP A 256 28.22 -10.47 -2.27
N GLU A 257 27.23 -9.89 -1.57
CA GLU A 257 27.21 -9.85 -0.11
C GLU A 257 26.91 -11.23 0.48
N LEU A 258 27.96 -12.03 0.67
CA LEU A 258 27.92 -13.27 1.42
C LEU A 258 27.84 -12.96 2.92
N GLU A 259 26.63 -12.71 3.45
CA GLU A 259 26.40 -12.61 4.90
C GLU A 259 26.78 -13.92 5.59
N GLU A 260 28.00 -14.11 6.12
CA GLU A 260 28.47 -15.33 6.83
C GLU A 260 28.24 -16.68 6.12
N ARG A 261 27.72 -16.65 4.89
CA ARG A 261 27.16 -17.77 4.17
C ARG A 261 28.22 -18.32 3.22
N SER A 262 28.28 -19.64 3.11
CA SER A 262 29.26 -20.35 2.29
C SER A 262 28.97 -20.34 0.78
N ALA A 263 27.86 -19.73 0.34
CA ALA A 263 27.41 -19.78 -1.05
C ALA A 263 26.43 -18.64 -1.39
N PRO A 264 26.48 -18.06 -2.62
CA PRO A 264 25.50 -17.07 -3.09
C PRO A 264 24.09 -17.67 -3.14
N ARG A 265 23.11 -16.94 -2.57
CA ARG A 265 21.70 -17.33 -2.60
C ARG A 265 20.77 -16.13 -2.53
N PHE A 266 19.57 -16.29 -3.06
CA PHE A 266 18.43 -15.42 -2.75
C PHE A 266 17.29 -16.26 -2.19
N GLU A 267 16.49 -15.65 -1.32
CA GLU A 267 15.34 -16.30 -0.69
C GLU A 267 14.25 -15.29 -0.41
N PHE A 268 13.00 -15.72 -0.54
CA PHE A 268 11.82 -14.94 -0.18
C PHE A 268 10.66 -15.87 0.15
N TRP A 269 9.75 -15.39 0.99
CA TRP A 269 8.48 -16.03 1.25
C TRP A 269 7.43 -15.47 0.31
N ALA A 270 6.75 -16.35 -0.43
CA ALA A 270 5.56 -16.03 -1.18
C ALA A 270 4.38 -16.72 -0.49
N GLU A 271 3.55 -15.94 0.20
CA GLU A 271 2.57 -16.45 1.15
C GLU A 271 3.27 -17.43 2.12
N ASP A 272 2.73 -18.63 2.28
CA ASP A 272 3.26 -19.67 3.17
C ASP A 272 4.36 -20.53 2.51
N THR A 273 4.90 -20.12 1.36
CA THR A 273 5.92 -20.88 0.62
C THR A 273 7.25 -20.14 0.57
N LEU A 274 8.25 -20.68 1.27
CA LEU A 274 9.64 -20.27 1.14
C LEU A 274 10.21 -20.74 -0.20
N CYS A 275 10.69 -19.79 -0.99
CA CYS A 275 11.41 -20.01 -2.23
C CYS A 275 12.87 -19.60 -2.02
N ARG A 276 13.81 -20.51 -2.26
CA ARG A 276 15.25 -20.22 -2.17
C ARG A 276 16.00 -20.82 -3.34
N VAL A 277 16.94 -20.05 -3.89
CA VAL A 277 17.85 -20.51 -4.94
C VAL A 277 19.28 -20.30 -4.47
N THR A 278 20.12 -21.31 -4.62
CA THR A 278 21.52 -21.29 -4.20
C THR A 278 22.43 -21.72 -5.35
N LEU A 279 23.54 -21.01 -5.49
CA LEU A 279 24.64 -21.36 -6.38
C LEU A 279 25.76 -22.03 -5.60
N SER A 280 26.28 -23.17 -6.07
CA SER A 280 27.38 -23.86 -5.40
C SER A 280 28.34 -24.50 -6.42
N GLY A 281 29.64 -24.54 -6.12
CA GLY A 281 30.69 -25.06 -7.02
C GLY A 281 32.04 -24.40 -6.73
N GLU A 282 33.12 -24.92 -7.33
CA GLU A 282 34.47 -24.32 -7.25
C GLU A 282 34.54 -23.01 -8.07
N GLU A 283 35.39 -22.06 -7.65
CA GLU A 283 35.52 -20.70 -8.25
C GLU A 283 35.84 -20.74 -9.76
N ASP A 284 36.66 -21.69 -10.21
CA ASP A 284 37.07 -21.83 -11.61
C ASP A 284 35.96 -22.41 -12.53
N GLU A 285 34.89 -22.96 -11.95
CA GLU A 285 33.75 -23.57 -12.63
C GLU A 285 32.42 -22.88 -12.27
N LEU A 286 32.46 -21.56 -12.00
CA LEU A 286 31.34 -20.69 -11.61
C LEU A 286 29.99 -21.41 -11.55
N HIS A 287 29.82 -22.09 -10.41
CA HIS A 287 28.66 -22.84 -10.00
C HIS A 287 28.38 -24.06 -10.90
N ALA A 288 29.01 -25.22 -10.65
CA ALA A 288 28.61 -26.47 -11.28
C ALA A 288 27.26 -27.00 -10.74
N LEU A 289 26.75 -26.43 -9.63
CA LEU A 289 25.54 -26.86 -8.93
C LEU A 289 24.55 -25.70 -8.80
N ARG A 290 23.29 -25.91 -9.21
CA ARG A 290 22.15 -25.04 -8.87
C ARG A 290 21.19 -25.79 -7.99
N ILE A 291 20.71 -25.13 -6.95
CA ILE A 291 19.80 -25.72 -5.98
C ILE A 291 18.59 -24.80 -5.84
N VAL A 292 17.41 -25.33 -6.08
CA VAL A 292 16.14 -24.70 -5.69
C VAL A 292 15.59 -25.45 -4.49
N TYR A 293 15.24 -24.71 -3.46
CA TYR A 293 14.61 -25.19 -2.24
C TYR A 293 13.24 -24.54 -2.11
N LEU A 294 12.20 -25.37 -2.07
CA LEU A 294 10.82 -24.97 -1.83
C LEU A 294 10.36 -25.57 -0.51
N GLN A 295 9.71 -24.78 0.34
CA GLN A 295 9.18 -25.26 1.61
C GLN A 295 7.85 -24.58 1.93
N ASN A 296 6.90 -25.35 2.44
CA ASN A 296 5.74 -24.86 3.19
C ASN A 296 5.76 -25.43 4.62
N ASP A 297 4.70 -25.21 5.40
CA ASP A 297 4.60 -25.65 6.80
C ASP A 297 4.84 -27.14 7.05
N THR A 298 4.59 -27.98 6.03
CA THR A 298 4.54 -29.44 6.21
C THR A 298 5.50 -30.20 5.30
N HIS A 299 5.98 -29.59 4.21
CA HIS A 299 6.77 -30.26 3.19
C HIS A 299 7.91 -29.36 2.69
N ALA A 300 9.04 -29.98 2.34
CA ALA A 300 10.13 -29.35 1.61
C ALA A 300 10.58 -30.19 0.42
N MET A 301 11.04 -29.50 -0.62
CA MET A 301 11.55 -30.08 -1.84
C MET A 301 12.85 -29.39 -2.23
N LEU A 302 13.85 -30.21 -2.56
CA LEU A 302 15.12 -29.80 -3.14
C LEU A 302 15.16 -30.25 -4.60
N ILE A 303 15.42 -29.30 -5.49
CA ILE A 303 15.62 -29.53 -6.92
C ILE A 303 17.05 -29.13 -7.21
N THR A 304 17.86 -30.05 -7.69
CA THR A 304 19.28 -29.82 -7.90
C THR A 304 19.63 -30.13 -9.35
N ILE A 305 20.31 -29.21 -10.02
CA ILE A 305 20.98 -29.49 -11.29
C ILE A 305 22.49 -29.41 -11.12
N GLU A 306 23.20 -30.42 -11.61
CA GLU A 306 24.64 -30.54 -11.54
C GLU A 306 25.22 -30.68 -12.95
N LEU A 307 26.25 -29.90 -13.26
CA LEU A 307 27.00 -30.00 -14.50
C LEU A 307 27.94 -31.20 -14.39
N ASN A 308 27.61 -32.29 -15.07
CA ASN A 308 28.47 -33.46 -15.06
C ASN A 308 29.51 -33.33 -16.17
N ASP A 309 30.76 -33.12 -15.76
CA ASP A 309 31.93 -33.21 -16.61
C ASP A 309 32.21 -34.70 -16.86
N GLY A 310 31.51 -35.30 -17.84
CA GLY A 310 31.48 -36.73 -18.15
C GLY A 310 32.81 -37.37 -18.59
N ARG A 311 33.96 -36.77 -18.25
CA ARG A 311 35.30 -37.23 -18.61
C ARG A 311 35.70 -38.43 -17.76
N SER A 312 36.01 -39.55 -18.41
CA SER A 312 36.91 -40.52 -17.79
C SER A 312 38.33 -39.94 -17.72
N LEU A 313 39.19 -40.50 -16.87
CA LEU A 313 40.61 -40.13 -16.81
C LEU A 313 41.31 -40.24 -18.18
N LEU A 314 40.84 -41.13 -19.06
CA LEU A 314 41.34 -41.31 -20.42
C LEU A 314 40.91 -40.15 -21.35
N ASP A 315 39.69 -39.63 -21.19
CA ASP A 315 39.19 -38.52 -22.02
C ASP A 315 39.91 -37.21 -21.71
N LYS A 316 40.31 -37.01 -20.44
CA LYS A 316 41.18 -35.91 -20.00
C LYS A 316 42.56 -35.97 -20.67
N ILE A 317 43.09 -37.17 -20.90
CA ILE A 317 44.40 -37.38 -21.55
C ILE A 317 44.30 -37.20 -23.08
N LEU A 318 43.19 -37.60 -23.69
CA LEU A 318 43.00 -37.59 -25.15
C LEU A 318 42.49 -36.25 -25.72
N ARG A 319 42.24 -35.23 -24.88
CA ARG A 319 41.77 -33.88 -25.27
C ARG A 319 40.58 -33.90 -26.24
N GLN A 320 39.65 -34.82 -26.03
CA GLN A 320 38.42 -34.84 -26.82
C GLN A 320 37.52 -33.63 -26.47
N PRO A 321 36.70 -33.14 -27.44
CA PRO A 321 35.80 -32.02 -27.20
C PRO A 321 34.79 -32.35 -26.10
N LEU A 322 34.55 -31.36 -25.24
CA LEU A 322 33.69 -31.44 -24.07
C LEU A 322 32.22 -31.71 -24.49
N ILE A 323 31.57 -32.71 -23.90
CA ILE A 323 30.11 -32.81 -23.87
C ILE A 323 29.73 -32.76 -22.39
N SER A 324 29.55 -31.56 -21.86
CA SER A 324 29.04 -31.38 -20.50
C SER A 324 27.52 -31.52 -20.55
N GLU A 325 26.96 -32.34 -19.66
CA GLU A 325 25.53 -32.61 -19.59
C GLU A 325 25.02 -32.27 -18.19
N TRP A 326 23.95 -31.48 -18.12
CA TRP A 326 23.27 -31.17 -16.86
C TRP A 326 22.41 -32.35 -16.42
N ARG A 327 22.50 -32.72 -15.13
CA ARG A 327 21.67 -33.76 -14.52
C ARG A 327 20.80 -33.16 -13.44
N MET A 328 19.52 -33.52 -13.46
CA MET A 328 18.53 -33.06 -12.48
C MET A 328 18.23 -34.14 -11.45
N HIS A 329 18.15 -33.72 -10.19
CA HIS A 329 17.85 -34.55 -9.04
C HIS A 329 16.77 -33.91 -8.17
N PHE A 330 15.94 -34.75 -7.57
CA PHE A 330 14.85 -34.33 -6.68
C PHE A 330 14.99 -35.01 -5.32
N GLN A 331 14.89 -34.23 -4.25
CA GLN A 331 14.79 -34.73 -2.89
C GLN A 331 13.60 -34.09 -2.18
N VAL A 332 12.94 -34.85 -1.32
CA VAL A 332 11.80 -34.36 -0.55
C VAL A 332 11.88 -34.75 0.90
N ARG A 333 11.23 -33.96 1.75
CA ARG A 333 11.10 -34.17 3.18
C ARG A 333 9.73 -33.68 3.66
N ARG A 334 9.21 -34.35 4.68
CA ARG A 334 8.03 -33.92 5.45
C ARG A 334 8.45 -33.47 6.84
N PHE A 335 7.85 -32.39 7.32
CA PHE A 335 8.00 -31.87 8.68
C PHE A 335 6.82 -32.32 9.55
N HIS A 336 7.07 -32.52 10.84
CA HIS A 336 6.04 -32.80 11.82
C HIS A 336 6.49 -32.27 13.18
N GLU A 337 5.57 -31.69 13.95
CA GLU A 337 5.85 -31.09 15.28
C GLU A 337 6.65 -31.98 16.24
N THR A 338 6.56 -33.31 16.09
CA THR A 338 7.20 -34.26 17.00
C THR A 338 8.44 -34.95 16.42
N ARG A 339 8.59 -35.00 15.09
CA ARG A 339 9.75 -35.61 14.42
C ARG A 339 9.78 -35.32 12.92
N ASP A 340 10.92 -34.81 12.46
CA ASP A 340 11.16 -34.62 11.03
C ASP A 340 11.62 -35.88 10.31
N GLU A 341 11.15 -36.05 9.06
CA GLU A 341 11.62 -37.12 8.20
C GLU A 341 13.02 -36.83 7.63
N LYS A 342 13.77 -37.89 7.28
CA LYS A 342 15.00 -37.75 6.50
C LYS A 342 14.67 -37.44 5.04
N TRP A 343 15.56 -36.70 4.38
CA TRP A 343 15.51 -36.46 2.93
C TRP A 343 15.41 -37.77 2.14
N LYS A 344 14.41 -37.88 1.27
CA LYS A 344 14.18 -39.02 0.38
C LYS A 344 14.47 -38.60 -1.06
N LYS A 345 15.30 -39.35 -1.78
CA LYS A 345 15.53 -39.13 -3.22
C LYS A 345 14.31 -39.62 -4.01
N LEU A 346 13.83 -38.81 -4.94
CA LEU A 346 12.79 -39.18 -5.87
C LEU A 346 13.42 -39.60 -7.19
N THR A 347 13.22 -40.86 -7.56
CA THR A 347 13.56 -41.35 -8.89
C THR A 347 12.32 -41.19 -9.76
N LEU A 348 12.37 -40.29 -10.75
CA LEU A 348 11.34 -40.17 -11.78
C LEU A 348 11.28 -41.48 -12.58
N GLN A 349 10.48 -42.44 -12.14
CA GLN A 349 10.24 -43.66 -12.93
C GLN A 349 9.39 -43.25 -14.13
N LYS A 350 9.82 -43.67 -15.33
CA LYS A 350 9.17 -43.47 -16.64
C LYS A 350 7.69 -43.11 -16.52
N ILE A 351 7.39 -41.83 -16.70
CA ILE A 351 6.04 -41.28 -16.65
C ILE A 351 5.23 -41.95 -17.77
N THR A 352 4.21 -42.72 -17.40
CA THR A 352 3.15 -43.12 -18.33
C THR A 352 2.18 -41.95 -18.42
N PRO A 353 1.69 -41.53 -19.60
CA PRO A 353 0.75 -40.42 -19.72
C PRO A 353 -0.44 -40.61 -18.78
N GLY A 354 -0.69 -39.65 -17.88
CA GLY A 354 -1.77 -39.71 -16.88
C GLY A 354 -1.37 -40.13 -15.46
N GLN A 355 -0.10 -40.51 -15.21
CA GLN A 355 0.43 -40.67 -13.85
C GLN A 355 1.29 -39.48 -13.44
N HIS A 356 0.83 -38.77 -12.42
CA HIS A 356 1.53 -37.72 -11.70
C HIS A 356 2.92 -38.22 -11.25
N ALA A 357 4.00 -37.53 -11.64
CA ALA A 357 5.39 -37.95 -11.43
C ALA A 357 5.86 -37.89 -9.96
N PHE A 358 5.07 -37.23 -9.12
CA PHE A 358 5.28 -37.00 -7.69
C PHE A 358 4.03 -37.37 -6.86
N PRO A 359 4.15 -37.57 -5.54
CA PRO A 359 2.98 -37.55 -4.65
C PRO A 359 2.21 -36.22 -4.76
N VAL A 360 0.92 -36.21 -4.45
CA VAL A 360 0.02 -35.05 -4.68
C VAL A 360 0.43 -33.83 -3.84
N GLU A 361 0.93 -34.05 -2.63
CA GLU A 361 1.41 -33.03 -1.72
C GLU A 361 2.59 -32.23 -2.29
N TYR A 362 3.50 -32.88 -3.00
CA TYR A 362 4.65 -32.21 -3.64
C TYR A 362 4.27 -31.58 -4.98
N HIS A 363 3.21 -32.05 -5.66
CA HIS A 363 2.70 -31.34 -6.84
C HIS A 363 2.20 -29.95 -6.48
N ARG A 364 1.48 -29.81 -5.37
CA ARG A 364 1.00 -28.49 -4.91
C ARG A 364 2.18 -27.60 -4.54
N LEU A 365 3.17 -28.12 -3.82
CA LEU A 365 4.37 -27.37 -3.46
C LEU A 365 5.16 -26.91 -4.70
N ILE A 366 5.30 -27.75 -5.72
CA ILE A 366 5.90 -27.35 -7.00
C ILE A 366 5.00 -26.31 -7.68
N ALA A 367 3.70 -26.55 -7.82
CA ALA A 367 2.82 -25.63 -8.53
C ALA A 367 2.85 -24.21 -7.92
N THR A 368 2.72 -24.11 -6.60
CA THR A 368 2.74 -22.81 -5.90
C THR A 368 4.16 -22.24 -5.84
N GLY A 369 5.14 -23.00 -5.35
CA GLY A 369 6.50 -22.48 -5.13
C GLY A 369 7.26 -22.22 -6.44
N TRP A 370 7.06 -23.03 -7.48
CA TRP A 370 7.68 -22.80 -8.78
C TRP A 370 7.07 -21.59 -9.48
N HIS A 371 5.75 -21.43 -9.41
CA HIS A 371 5.08 -20.25 -9.95
C HIS A 371 5.53 -18.99 -9.22
N ALA A 372 5.58 -19.02 -7.88
CA ALA A 372 6.10 -17.93 -7.06
C ALA A 372 7.56 -17.59 -7.42
N LEU A 373 8.40 -18.60 -7.67
CA LEU A 373 9.79 -18.38 -8.06
C LEU A 373 9.90 -17.72 -9.44
N LEU A 374 9.13 -18.18 -10.43
CA LEU A 374 9.10 -17.62 -11.77
C LEU A 374 8.54 -16.19 -11.80
N SER A 375 7.45 -15.95 -11.08
CA SER A 375 6.89 -14.61 -10.89
C SER A 375 7.93 -13.71 -10.21
N GLY A 376 8.55 -14.21 -9.14
CA GLY A 376 9.51 -13.43 -8.37
C GLY A 376 10.76 -13.03 -9.15
N ILE A 377 11.32 -13.90 -10.00
CA ILE A 377 12.45 -13.50 -10.85
C ILE A 377 12.07 -12.49 -11.92
N ALA A 378 10.86 -12.58 -12.48
CA ALA A 378 10.39 -11.63 -13.48
C ALA A 378 10.15 -10.27 -12.85
N THR A 379 9.55 -10.25 -11.65
CA THR A 379 9.43 -9.06 -10.81
C THR A 379 10.78 -8.46 -10.47
N PHE A 380 11.77 -9.28 -10.12
CA PHE A 380 13.13 -8.81 -9.83
C PHE A 380 13.79 -8.14 -11.03
N ASP A 381 13.70 -8.78 -12.20
CA ASP A 381 14.23 -8.24 -13.45
C ASP A 381 13.53 -6.91 -13.80
N HIS A 382 12.22 -6.81 -13.57
CA HIS A 382 11.46 -5.57 -13.77
C HIS A 382 11.80 -4.49 -12.74
N ALA A 383 11.90 -4.83 -11.45
CA ALA A 383 12.23 -3.89 -10.37
C ALA A 383 13.60 -3.22 -10.61
N ASN A 384 14.57 -3.97 -11.15
CA ASN A 384 15.87 -3.45 -11.56
C ASN A 384 15.79 -2.42 -12.72
N THR A 385 14.65 -2.32 -13.41
CA THR A 385 14.39 -1.28 -14.42
C THR A 385 13.61 -0.08 -13.86
N LEU A 386 13.00 -0.20 -12.68
CA LEU A 386 12.19 0.85 -12.07
C LEU A 386 13.03 1.90 -11.33
N VAL A 387 14.10 1.46 -10.66
CA VAL A 387 15.00 2.33 -9.89
C VAL A 387 16.44 2.01 -10.27
N MET A 388 17.12 3.00 -10.84
CA MET A 388 18.52 2.88 -11.25
C MET A 388 19.44 3.15 -10.05
N PRO A 389 20.54 2.41 -9.87
CA PRO A 389 21.51 2.67 -8.79
C PRO A 389 22.02 4.11 -8.78
N GLU A 390 22.22 4.70 -9.95
CA GLU A 390 22.68 6.08 -10.11
C GLU A 390 21.73 7.10 -9.45
N GLU A 391 20.41 6.84 -9.48
CA GLU A 391 19.42 7.71 -8.83
C GLU A 391 19.64 7.77 -7.31
N ILE A 392 19.95 6.62 -6.69
CA ILE A 392 20.22 6.54 -5.26
C ILE A 392 21.59 7.15 -4.93
N VAL A 393 22.60 6.90 -5.75
CA VAL A 393 23.95 7.50 -5.57
C VAL A 393 23.89 9.03 -5.65
N GLU A 394 23.15 9.59 -6.61
CA GLU A 394 22.97 11.04 -6.74
C GLU A 394 22.31 11.65 -5.51
N LEU A 395 21.27 11.01 -4.97
CA LEU A 395 20.60 11.46 -3.75
C LEU A 395 21.51 11.39 -2.53
N LEU A 396 22.26 10.30 -2.36
CA LEU A 396 23.20 10.12 -1.25
C LEU A 396 24.40 11.09 -1.33
N ALA A 397 24.71 11.62 -2.51
CA ALA A 397 25.78 12.58 -2.72
C ALA A 397 25.38 14.04 -2.42
N LEU A 398 24.09 14.34 -2.20
CA LEU A 398 23.62 15.70 -1.96
C LEU A 398 24.29 16.32 -0.72
N PRO A 399 24.71 17.61 -0.78
CA PRO A 399 25.24 18.33 0.38
C PRO A 399 24.35 18.29 1.63
N ILE A 400 23.03 18.33 1.46
CA ILE A 400 22.08 18.21 2.57
C ILE A 400 22.15 16.85 3.28
N VAL A 401 22.58 15.78 2.59
CA VAL A 401 22.63 14.42 3.14
C VAL A 401 23.92 14.14 3.92
N GLN A 402 25.02 14.81 3.56
CA GLN A 402 26.35 14.54 4.10
C GLN A 402 26.49 14.45 5.65
N PRO A 403 25.82 15.29 6.47
CA PRO A 403 25.97 15.18 7.93
C PRO A 403 25.35 13.91 8.53
N TYR A 404 24.38 13.30 7.85
CA TYR A 404 23.63 12.14 8.32
C TYR A 404 24.41 10.85 8.01
N ASN A 405 25.50 10.63 8.74
CA ASN A 405 26.46 9.56 8.47
C ASN A 405 26.34 8.34 9.40
N ASP A 406 25.43 8.39 10.39
CA ASP A 406 25.17 7.30 11.31
C ASP A 406 23.75 6.76 11.13
N PHE A 407 23.61 5.79 10.23
CA PHE A 407 22.32 5.19 9.89
C PHE A 407 21.65 4.44 11.04
N TYR A 408 22.42 4.07 12.07
CA TYR A 408 21.93 3.27 13.21
C TYR A 408 21.65 4.13 14.45
N ASP A 409 21.89 5.44 14.37
CA ASP A 409 21.53 6.43 15.36
C ASP A 409 20.27 7.15 14.87
N GLU A 410 19.15 6.99 15.58
CA GLU A 410 17.85 7.54 15.17
C GLU A 410 17.90 9.06 14.96
N ASP A 411 18.72 9.78 15.73
CA ASP A 411 18.87 11.24 15.65
C ASP A 411 19.84 11.69 14.54
N LYS A 412 20.66 10.79 14.00
CA LYS A 412 21.71 11.12 13.01
C LYS A 412 21.62 10.35 11.70
N CYS A 413 20.57 9.53 11.56
CA CYS A 413 20.38 8.73 10.36
C CYS A 413 19.75 9.51 9.21
N GLY A 414 19.04 10.60 9.49
CA GLY A 414 18.18 11.25 8.51
C GLY A 414 17.47 12.49 9.04
N PHE A 415 16.52 12.99 8.25
CA PHE A 415 15.66 14.12 8.61
C PHE A 415 14.30 14.03 7.90
N TRP A 416 13.34 14.79 8.41
CA TRP A 416 12.02 14.95 7.80
C TRP A 416 12.04 15.98 6.67
N SER A 417 11.48 15.60 5.52
CA SER A 417 11.34 16.46 4.35
C SER A 417 9.89 16.39 3.84
N GLY A 418 9.06 17.34 4.30
CA GLY A 418 7.60 17.21 4.25
C GLY A 418 7.14 16.11 5.21
N GLU A 419 6.15 15.32 4.81
CA GLU A 419 5.65 14.16 5.56
C GLU A 419 6.49 12.87 5.38
N MET A 420 7.66 12.97 4.76
CA MET A 420 8.54 11.83 4.53
C MET A 420 9.82 11.98 5.34
N HIS A 421 10.13 10.99 6.18
CA HIS A 421 11.42 10.89 6.83
C HIS A 421 12.40 10.15 5.91
N CYS A 422 13.53 10.79 5.58
CA CYS A 422 14.56 10.23 4.73
C CYS A 422 15.81 9.91 5.55
N ALA A 423 16.24 8.65 5.57
CA ALA A 423 17.46 8.21 6.24
C ALA A 423 18.47 7.57 5.29
N PHE A 424 19.76 7.74 5.57
CA PHE A 424 20.83 7.55 4.61
C PHE A 424 21.97 6.70 5.16
N ARG A 425 22.41 5.71 4.38
CA ARG A 425 23.64 4.94 4.64
C ARG A 425 24.55 5.04 3.44
N GLN A 426 25.76 5.50 3.66
CA GLN A 426 26.79 5.56 2.62
C GLN A 426 27.42 4.17 2.38
N ALA A 427 27.90 3.93 1.16
CA ALA A 427 28.64 2.71 0.85
C ALA A 427 29.92 2.61 1.70
N GLY A 428 30.15 1.44 2.29
CA GLY A 428 31.34 1.16 3.09
C GLY A 428 31.27 1.64 4.55
N THR A 429 30.17 2.25 4.98
CA THR A 429 29.92 2.51 6.41
C THR A 429 30.05 1.21 7.20
N LEU A 430 30.80 1.24 8.31
CA LEU A 430 31.05 0.06 9.11
C LEU A 430 29.94 -0.14 10.15
N PHE A 431 29.34 -1.32 10.16
CA PHE A 431 28.47 -1.80 11.24
C PHE A 431 29.03 -3.12 11.77
N GLU A 432 29.26 -3.19 13.08
CA GLU A 432 29.92 -4.34 13.73
C GLU A 432 31.25 -4.75 13.03
N GLY A 433 31.99 -3.77 12.53
CA GLY A 433 33.27 -3.97 11.83
C GLY A 433 33.16 -4.47 10.38
N ARG A 434 31.94 -4.56 9.83
CA ARG A 434 31.70 -4.98 8.44
C ARG A 434 31.23 -3.81 7.57
N PRO A 435 31.77 -3.64 6.35
CA PRO A 435 31.29 -2.62 5.42
C PRO A 435 29.86 -2.95 4.98
N GLN A 436 29.02 -1.93 4.95
CA GLN A 436 27.62 -2.03 4.57
C GLN A 436 27.38 -1.41 3.18
N SER A 437 26.41 -1.95 2.46
CA SER A 437 25.89 -1.33 1.23
C SER A 437 25.18 -0.01 1.48
N ALA A 438 25.19 0.84 0.46
CA ALA A 438 24.49 2.11 0.46
C ALA A 438 22.96 1.89 0.52
N VAL A 439 22.27 2.72 1.31
CA VAL A 439 20.82 2.65 1.49
C VAL A 439 20.23 4.05 1.55
N LEU A 440 19.13 4.24 0.83
CA LEU A 440 18.16 5.29 1.13
C LEU A 440 16.92 4.62 1.74
N ARG A 441 16.50 5.06 2.93
CA ARG A 441 15.25 4.65 3.54
C ARG A 441 14.28 5.84 3.49
N VAL A 442 13.08 5.60 2.99
CA VAL A 442 11.97 6.56 3.00
C VAL A 442 10.89 6.01 3.90
N SER A 443 10.48 6.81 4.88
CA SER A 443 9.50 6.43 5.89
C SER A 443 8.40 7.48 6.01
N ARG A 444 7.21 7.07 6.46
CA ARG A 444 6.15 8.01 6.84
C ARG A 444 5.28 7.42 7.94
N GLU A 445 4.60 8.33 8.64
CA GLU A 445 3.50 8.01 9.54
C GLU A 445 2.20 7.90 8.74
N TYR A 446 1.37 6.92 9.07
CA TYR A 446 0.01 6.85 8.56
C TYR A 446 -0.92 6.16 9.55
N THR A 447 -2.22 6.46 9.46
CA THR A 447 -3.26 5.78 10.24
C THR A 447 -3.78 4.58 9.46
N HIS A 448 -3.57 3.38 10.00
CA HIS A 448 -4.07 2.14 9.43
C HIS A 448 -5.61 2.04 9.56
N CYS A 449 -6.23 1.14 8.80
CA CYS A 449 -7.69 0.97 8.76
C CYS A 449 -8.34 0.68 10.12
N ASP A 450 -7.59 0.06 11.03
CA ASP A 450 -8.01 -0.26 12.38
C ASP A 450 -7.75 0.88 13.39
N GLY A 451 -7.33 2.06 12.91
CA GLY A 451 -7.08 3.24 13.72
C GLY A 451 -5.70 3.29 14.39
N ARG A 452 -4.81 2.31 14.13
CA ARG A 452 -3.42 2.35 14.63
C ARG A 452 -2.60 3.34 13.82
N GLU A 453 -1.80 4.16 14.49
CA GLU A 453 -0.73 4.93 13.85
C GLU A 453 0.47 3.98 13.63
N LEU A 454 0.93 3.85 12.38
CA LEU A 454 2.03 2.99 11.99
C LEU A 454 3.12 3.81 11.31
N PHE A 455 4.37 3.37 11.46
CA PHE A 455 5.53 3.97 10.80
C PHE A 455 6.10 3.04 9.75
N GLU A 456 5.59 3.13 8.51
CA GLU A 456 6.08 2.28 7.43
C GLU A 456 7.40 2.77 6.85
N MET A 457 8.17 1.83 6.29
CA MET A 457 9.51 2.10 5.78
C MET A 457 9.78 1.35 4.47
N PHE A 458 10.18 2.09 3.46
CA PHE A 458 10.69 1.59 2.19
C PHE A 458 12.20 1.73 2.14
N TYR A 459 12.90 0.65 1.82
CA TYR A 459 14.36 0.62 1.74
C TYR A 459 14.79 0.44 0.28
N PHE A 460 15.70 1.30 -0.17
CA PHE A 460 16.34 1.25 -1.48
C PHE A 460 17.83 0.99 -1.26
N LYS A 461 18.21 -0.30 -1.25
CA LYS A 461 19.58 -0.75 -1.00
C LYS A 461 20.29 -0.98 -2.33
N ILE A 462 21.44 -0.35 -2.53
CA ILE A 462 22.29 -0.69 -3.68
C ILE A 462 22.98 -2.01 -3.37
N ASN A 463 22.67 -3.06 -4.12
CA ASN A 463 23.36 -4.34 -4.07
C ASN A 463 24.30 -4.46 -5.27
N ARG A 464 25.41 -5.16 -5.08
CA ARG A 464 26.28 -5.60 -6.16
C ARG A 464 26.09 -7.09 -6.36
N ASP A 465 25.86 -7.53 -7.58
CA ASP A 465 25.77 -8.94 -7.91
C ASP A 465 27.15 -9.60 -7.99
N ILE A 466 27.19 -10.93 -8.06
CA ILE A 466 28.43 -11.69 -8.19
C ILE A 466 29.21 -11.44 -9.50
N GLU A 467 28.60 -10.78 -10.49
CA GLU A 467 29.26 -10.31 -11.71
C GLU A 467 29.80 -8.87 -11.57
N GLY A 468 29.60 -8.25 -10.41
CA GLY A 468 30.05 -6.91 -10.07
C GLY A 468 29.10 -5.79 -10.52
N LYS A 469 27.94 -6.11 -11.09
CA LYS A 469 26.96 -5.12 -11.55
C LYS A 469 26.07 -4.69 -10.38
N GLU A 470 25.78 -3.39 -10.33
CA GLU A 470 24.94 -2.82 -9.28
C GLU A 470 23.46 -2.83 -9.68
N SER A 471 22.60 -3.03 -8.69
CA SER A 471 21.14 -2.92 -8.81
C SER A 471 20.53 -2.42 -7.50
N VAL A 472 19.27 -1.98 -7.52
CA VAL A 472 18.56 -1.54 -6.32
C VAL A 472 17.63 -2.64 -5.83
N PHE A 473 17.93 -3.16 -4.64
CA PHE A 473 17.05 -4.06 -3.91
C PHE A 473 16.07 -3.26 -3.06
N ILE A 474 14.79 -3.47 -3.31
CA ILE A 474 13.69 -2.76 -2.68
C ILE A 474 13.05 -3.69 -1.66
N SER A 475 12.97 -3.23 -0.42
CA SER A 475 12.29 -3.93 0.67
C SER A 475 11.39 -2.99 1.46
N TYR A 476 10.45 -3.57 2.21
CA TYR A 476 9.41 -2.86 2.94
C TYR A 476 9.27 -3.41 4.35
N LYS A 477 9.00 -2.53 5.31
CA LYS A 477 8.60 -2.89 6.67
C LYS A 477 7.36 -2.08 7.03
N GLU A 478 6.31 -2.77 7.43
CA GLU A 478 4.99 -2.17 7.70
C GLU A 478 5.00 -1.20 8.88
N ASP A 479 5.80 -1.52 9.90
CA ASP A 479 5.90 -0.69 11.08
C ASP A 479 7.31 -0.78 11.69
N GLN A 480 7.82 0.33 12.19
CA GLN A 480 9.14 0.40 12.83
C GLN A 480 9.22 -0.49 14.05
N GLU A 481 8.17 -0.52 14.85
CA GLU A 481 8.10 -1.29 16.09
C GLU A 481 7.87 -2.79 15.86
N SER A 482 7.47 -3.20 14.66
CA SER A 482 7.23 -4.61 14.35
C SER A 482 8.52 -5.43 14.38
N ASP A 483 8.47 -6.62 14.99
CA ASP A 483 9.56 -7.61 14.93
C ASP A 483 9.61 -8.35 13.58
N ALA A 484 8.67 -8.08 12.67
CA ALA A 484 8.64 -8.72 11.37
C ALA A 484 9.87 -8.37 10.52
N GLU A 485 10.36 -9.38 9.77
CA GLU A 485 11.42 -9.19 8.79
C GLU A 485 10.96 -8.27 7.64
N GLN A 486 11.94 -7.63 6.98
CA GLN A 486 11.65 -6.81 5.80
C GLN A 486 11.14 -7.68 4.65
N ILE A 487 10.05 -7.25 4.05
CA ILE A 487 9.40 -7.88 2.91
C ILE A 487 10.19 -7.52 1.64
N PRO A 488 10.70 -8.49 0.86
CA PRO A 488 11.54 -8.22 -0.30
C PRO A 488 10.70 -7.88 -1.54
N LEU A 489 10.27 -6.62 -1.66
CA LEU A 489 9.43 -6.13 -2.75
C LEU A 489 10.04 -6.33 -4.15
N SER A 490 11.38 -6.35 -4.27
CA SER A 490 12.03 -6.70 -5.54
C SER A 490 11.65 -8.10 -6.04
N PHE A 491 11.26 -9.05 -5.19
CA PHE A 491 10.74 -10.35 -5.62
C PHE A 491 9.22 -10.41 -5.61
N LEU A 492 8.55 -9.72 -4.69
CA LEU A 492 7.10 -9.87 -4.50
C LEU A 492 6.25 -8.92 -5.36
N GLY A 493 6.77 -7.73 -5.68
CA GLY A 493 6.10 -6.80 -6.59
C GLY A 493 4.78 -6.27 -6.06
N GLY A 494 3.79 -6.19 -6.95
CA GLY A 494 2.44 -5.76 -6.62
C GLY A 494 2.33 -4.30 -6.18
N ARG A 495 1.24 -3.98 -5.46
CA ARG A 495 0.89 -2.61 -5.05
C ARG A 495 1.96 -1.95 -4.18
N LEU A 496 2.59 -2.71 -3.28
CA LEU A 496 3.66 -2.19 -2.41
C LEU A 496 4.91 -1.76 -3.20
N LEU A 497 5.28 -2.45 -4.28
CA LEU A 497 6.38 -2.02 -5.14
C LEU A 497 6.04 -0.72 -5.87
N THR A 498 4.79 -0.56 -6.33
CA THR A 498 4.31 0.70 -6.91
C THR A 498 4.39 1.84 -5.89
N GLN A 499 3.93 1.59 -4.66
CA GLN A 499 3.99 2.57 -3.57
C GLN A 499 5.43 2.95 -3.22
N ALA A 500 6.35 1.99 -3.16
CA ALA A 500 7.76 2.26 -2.95
C ALA A 500 8.32 3.21 -4.04
N ARG A 501 8.01 2.97 -5.32
CA ARG A 501 8.46 3.87 -6.39
C ARG A 501 7.89 5.28 -6.25
N ARG A 502 6.63 5.42 -5.84
CA ARG A 502 6.02 6.73 -5.59
C ARG A 502 6.67 7.43 -4.39
N ALA A 503 6.88 6.71 -3.28
CA ALA A 503 7.60 7.20 -2.10
C ALA A 503 8.97 7.76 -2.48
N LEU A 504 9.71 7.03 -3.31
CA LEU A 504 11.02 7.46 -3.79
C LEU A 504 10.95 8.74 -4.64
N ASN A 505 9.97 8.87 -5.53
CA ASN A 505 9.80 10.07 -6.35
C ASN A 505 9.52 11.31 -5.48
N ILE A 506 8.65 11.18 -4.49
CA ILE A 506 8.33 12.26 -3.55
C ILE A 506 9.56 12.63 -2.73
N ALA A 507 10.21 11.64 -2.12
CA ALA A 507 11.45 11.85 -1.37
C ALA A 507 12.51 12.52 -2.24
N ARG A 508 12.69 12.08 -3.49
CA ARG A 508 13.62 12.69 -4.45
C ARG A 508 13.31 14.17 -4.68
N LYS A 509 12.05 14.51 -4.98
CA LYS A 509 11.61 15.89 -5.19
C LYS A 509 11.92 16.74 -3.94
N ASN A 510 11.53 16.25 -2.76
CA ASN A 510 11.68 16.98 -1.50
C ASN A 510 13.15 17.16 -1.12
N LEU A 511 13.98 16.13 -1.29
CA LEU A 511 15.43 16.21 -1.04
C LEU A 511 16.14 17.18 -1.99
N LEU A 512 15.78 17.20 -3.27
CA LEU A 512 16.36 18.13 -4.24
C LEU A 512 15.99 19.58 -3.92
N GLU A 513 14.74 19.83 -3.54
CA GLU A 513 14.28 21.17 -3.16
C GLU A 513 14.90 21.62 -1.84
N ALA A 514 14.91 20.77 -0.81
CA ALA A 514 15.57 21.08 0.46
C ALA A 514 17.07 21.33 0.27
N ASN A 515 17.75 20.54 -0.58
CA ASN A 515 19.14 20.79 -0.93
C ASN A 515 19.34 22.13 -1.64
N ARG A 516 18.44 22.51 -2.56
CA ARG A 516 18.48 23.81 -3.24
C ARG A 516 18.35 24.95 -2.23
N GLN A 517 17.36 24.88 -1.33
CA GLN A 517 17.14 25.87 -0.27
C GLN A 517 18.35 26.00 0.67
N LEU A 518 18.99 24.88 1.03
CA LEU A 518 20.20 24.89 1.84
C LEU A 518 21.38 25.56 1.13
N VAL A 519 21.63 25.19 -0.13
CA VAL A 519 22.81 25.64 -0.89
C VAL A 519 22.65 27.08 -1.38
N GLU A 520 21.48 27.45 -1.89
CA GLU A 520 21.22 28.78 -2.47
C GLU A 520 20.83 29.81 -1.42
N ASP A 521 19.94 29.44 -0.50
CA ASP A 521 19.31 30.37 0.45
C ASP A 521 19.87 30.24 1.88
N GLY A 522 20.65 29.19 2.17
CA GLY A 522 21.17 28.91 3.50
C GLY A 522 20.09 28.45 4.48
N ILE A 523 18.99 27.89 3.99
CA ILE A 523 17.84 27.45 4.79
C ILE A 523 17.97 25.93 5.04
N PRO A 524 18.22 25.48 6.27
CA PRO A 524 18.21 24.06 6.60
C PRO A 524 16.79 23.51 6.66
N PRO A 525 16.62 22.18 6.50
CA PRO A 525 15.32 21.52 6.62
C PRO A 525 14.74 21.65 8.03
N ASP A 526 15.59 21.52 9.06
CA ASP A 526 15.24 21.78 10.45
C ASP A 526 16.30 22.68 11.11
N TRP A 527 15.85 23.74 11.77
CA TRP A 527 16.71 24.64 12.54
C TRP A 527 17.11 24.06 13.90
N ALA A 528 16.43 23.01 14.38
CA ALA A 528 16.75 22.29 15.60
C ALA A 528 17.93 21.32 15.44
N ASP A 529 18.25 20.91 14.21
CA ASP A 529 19.36 19.99 13.86
C ASP A 529 20.75 20.64 14.03
N LYS A 530 21.13 20.90 15.28
CA LYS A 530 22.38 21.60 15.62
C LYS A 530 23.62 20.93 15.04
N PHE A 531 23.65 19.59 14.97
CA PHE A 531 24.80 18.86 14.45
C PHE A 531 24.94 19.02 12.93
N ALA A 532 23.84 18.91 12.18
CA ALA A 532 23.83 19.07 10.73
C ALA A 532 24.15 20.52 10.34
N ILE A 533 23.57 21.49 11.05
CA ILE A 533 23.87 22.92 10.88
C ILE A 533 25.35 23.21 11.15
N ALA A 534 25.94 22.62 12.20
CA ALA A 534 27.37 22.77 12.47
C ALA A 534 28.21 22.24 11.31
N HIS A 535 27.89 21.03 10.83
CA HIS A 535 28.56 20.41 9.69
C HIS A 535 28.48 21.28 8.42
N TRP A 536 27.29 21.75 8.02
CA TRP A 536 27.13 22.58 6.82
C TRP A 536 27.85 23.93 6.90
N ARG A 537 27.97 24.50 8.10
CA ARG A 537 28.76 25.72 8.33
C ARG A 537 30.26 25.46 8.23
N GLU A 538 30.73 24.33 8.74
CA GLU A 538 32.13 23.93 8.71
C GLU A 538 32.60 23.58 7.28
N THR A 539 31.75 22.90 6.51
CA THR A 539 32.03 22.53 5.11
C THR A 539 31.79 23.68 4.12
N GLY A 540 31.19 24.79 4.58
CA GLY A 540 30.91 25.97 3.76
C GLY A 540 29.71 25.82 2.82
N VAL A 541 28.91 24.76 2.97
CA VAL A 541 27.65 24.55 2.26
C VAL A 541 26.64 25.64 2.64
N MET A 542 26.52 25.91 3.93
CA MET A 542 25.71 27.02 4.42
C MET A 542 26.60 28.27 4.49
N ALA A 543 26.48 29.16 3.51
CA ALA A 543 27.14 30.45 3.55
C ALA A 543 26.77 31.18 4.85
N ARG A 544 27.72 31.90 5.48
CA ARG A 544 27.43 32.73 6.66
C ARG A 544 26.30 33.69 6.30
N ILE A 545 25.09 33.41 6.76
CA ILE A 545 23.95 34.30 6.63
C ILE A 545 24.40 35.65 7.18
N SER A 546 24.59 36.63 6.28
CA SER A 546 24.70 38.02 6.68
C SER A 546 23.42 38.31 7.43
N SER A 547 23.54 38.76 8.68
CA SER A 547 22.54 38.85 9.76
C SER A 547 21.31 39.73 9.48
N VAL A 548 20.84 39.82 8.23
CA VAL A 548 19.83 40.77 7.75
C VAL A 548 18.50 40.08 7.39
N ARG A 549 18.47 38.76 7.13
CA ARG A 549 17.21 38.07 6.75
C ARG A 549 16.51 37.25 7.85
N TYR A 550 17.09 37.16 9.05
CA TYR A 550 16.51 36.37 10.17
C TYR A 550 15.20 36.94 10.75
N LYS A 551 14.67 38.06 10.23
CA LYS A 551 13.49 38.74 10.79
C LYS A 551 12.21 38.67 9.95
N GLN A 552 12.19 37.95 8.82
CA GLN A 552 11.02 37.95 7.93
C GLN A 552 10.35 36.60 7.68
N HIS A 553 10.92 35.47 8.11
CA HIS A 553 10.28 34.16 8.01
C HIS A 553 10.03 33.57 9.39
N VAL A 554 9.01 34.09 10.07
CA VAL A 554 8.28 33.36 11.10
C VAL A 554 6.92 33.07 10.47
N PHE A 555 6.76 31.89 9.87
CA PHE A 555 5.45 31.36 9.50
C PHE A 555 4.81 30.71 10.74
N PRO A 556 3.49 30.84 10.92
CA PRO A 556 2.77 30.20 12.02
C PRO A 556 2.37 28.78 11.59
N GLY A 557 2.87 27.76 12.28
CA GLY A 557 2.44 26.38 12.06
C GLY A 557 3.58 25.38 12.18
N ASN A 558 3.96 25.06 13.41
CA ASN A 558 4.49 23.74 13.71
C ASN A 558 4.03 23.38 15.15
N PRO A 559 3.54 22.16 15.41
CA PRO A 559 3.11 21.78 16.75
C PRO A 559 4.34 21.62 17.66
N ARG A 560 4.12 21.88 18.95
CA ARG A 560 5.16 22.02 19.97
C ARG A 560 5.93 20.72 20.20
N PRO A 561 7.23 20.77 20.53
CA PRO A 561 7.91 19.66 21.15
C PRO A 561 7.45 19.50 22.61
N LEU A 562 7.26 18.25 23.03
CA LEU A 562 7.16 17.85 24.43
C LEU A 562 8.49 18.19 25.13
N GLU A 563 8.51 19.30 25.87
CA GLU A 563 9.60 19.60 26.80
C GLU A 563 9.35 18.93 28.16
N ASP A 564 10.40 18.26 28.61
CA ASP A 564 10.65 17.72 29.95
C ASP A 564 10.13 18.63 31.08
N VAL A 565 9.26 18.09 31.92
CA VAL A 565 8.98 18.65 33.24
C VAL A 565 9.93 17.99 34.23
N CYS A 566 11.00 18.70 34.59
CA CYS A 566 11.76 18.41 35.80
C CYS A 566 11.98 19.68 36.64
N GLU A 567 11.31 19.67 37.80
CA GLU A 567 11.66 20.32 39.07
C GLU A 567 11.97 21.83 39.10
N GLN A 568 11.01 22.63 39.58
CA GLN A 568 11.28 23.64 40.62
C GLN A 568 10.10 23.79 41.60
N SER A 569 10.28 23.22 42.80
CA SER A 569 10.05 23.85 44.11
C SER A 569 8.99 24.97 44.18
N MET A 570 7.77 24.64 44.58
CA MET A 570 6.90 25.55 45.34
C MET A 570 6.33 24.83 46.57
N THR A 571 6.80 25.28 47.73
CA THR A 571 6.31 24.96 49.07
C THR A 571 4.85 25.39 49.25
N LEU A 572 4.00 24.47 49.72
CA LEU A 572 2.70 24.75 50.33
C LEU A 572 2.60 24.06 51.72
N PRO A 573 1.82 24.62 52.65
CA PRO A 573 1.93 24.40 54.10
C PRO A 573 1.22 23.12 54.57
N PRO A 574 1.44 22.67 55.83
CA PRO A 574 0.91 21.39 56.31
C PRO A 574 -0.61 21.44 56.49
N ALA A 575 -1.25 20.31 56.18
CA ALA A 575 -2.68 20.08 56.37
C ALA A 575 -3.02 20.08 57.87
N GLU A 576 -4.01 20.90 58.23
CA GLU A 576 -4.65 20.88 59.54
C GLU A 576 -5.70 19.75 59.58
N ASP A 577 -5.70 19.09 60.74
CA ASP A 577 -6.62 18.04 61.15
C ASP A 577 -8.08 18.52 61.15
N GLU A 578 -8.99 17.75 60.54
CA GLU A 578 -10.40 17.75 60.93
C GLU A 578 -10.85 16.31 61.23
N GLU A 579 -11.04 16.09 62.53
CA GLU A 579 -11.68 14.94 63.17
C GLU A 579 -13.14 14.78 62.72
N LEU A 580 -13.59 13.55 62.46
CA LEU A 580 -14.99 13.13 62.65
C LEU A 580 -15.04 11.64 63.03
N PRO A 581 -16.08 11.18 63.75
CA PRO A 581 -15.91 10.58 65.07
C PRO A 581 -16.05 9.05 65.13
N GLU A 582 -15.51 8.50 66.23
CA GLU A 582 -15.69 7.14 66.72
C GLU A 582 -17.17 6.78 66.99
N GLY A 583 -17.53 5.52 66.75
CA GLY A 583 -18.81 4.98 67.20
C GLY A 583 -19.11 3.54 66.78
N ASP A 584 -18.55 2.62 67.55
CA ASP A 584 -19.08 1.31 67.96
C ASP A 584 -18.85 0.02 67.15
N GLU A 585 -18.37 -0.93 67.95
CA GLU A 585 -17.95 -2.32 67.75
C GLU A 585 -19.13 -3.27 67.45
N ALA A 586 -18.84 -4.35 66.71
CA ALA A 586 -18.85 -5.74 67.24
C ALA A 586 -18.99 -6.80 66.12
N GLY A 587 -18.27 -7.91 66.27
CA GLY A 587 -18.86 -9.22 65.95
C GLY A 587 -18.23 -10.05 64.82
N ALA A 588 -17.07 -10.62 65.15
CA ALA A 588 -16.49 -11.89 64.69
C ALA A 588 -17.39 -13.01 64.07
N LYS A 589 -16.71 -13.82 63.23
CA LYS A 589 -16.83 -15.28 62.96
C LYS A 589 -17.61 -15.82 61.74
N GLN A 590 -16.82 -16.43 60.84
CA GLN A 590 -16.88 -17.83 60.36
C GLN A 590 -18.21 -18.61 60.33
N GLN A 591 -18.58 -19.10 59.13
CA GLN A 591 -18.97 -20.48 58.72
C GLN A 591 -19.91 -20.39 57.48
N ALA A 592 -19.53 -20.93 56.32
CA ALA A 592 -19.68 -22.31 55.84
C ALA A 592 -21.06 -22.62 55.21
N THR A 593 -21.01 -23.12 53.97
CA THR A 593 -22.01 -23.99 53.27
C THR A 593 -23.44 -23.48 53.09
N GLU A 594 -23.84 -23.23 51.84
CA GLU A 594 -24.59 -24.18 50.99
C GLU A 594 -24.40 -23.84 49.51
#